data_AF-A0A1E4GYE2-F1
#
_entry.id   AF-A0A1E4GYE2-F1
#
_cell.length_a   1.000
_cell.length_b   1.000
_cell.length_c   1.000
_cell.angle_alpha   90.00
_cell.angle_beta   90.00
_cell.angle_gamma   90.00
#
_symmetry.space_group_name_H-M   'P 1'
#
loop_
_entity.id
_entity.type
_entity.pdbx_description
1 polymer ?
#
loop_
_entity_poly.entity_id
_entity_poly.type
_entity_poly.pdbx_seq_one_letter_code
_entity_poly.pdbx_strand_id
1 'polypeptide(L)'
;MRPRSVRGLAAAVIAVILTGCAASAPPASPPTASAPRGGAAQAYVDVGLAGQASPFEAYTRRAAAIDPGFANPSQLGERLRTAAGYEPKQLESAMIAYAALAALQEPRFVQAIRTQASKGGGRDLARRLAQDPDAALALPGGSAAAARANAAVARRGEALANAGAQVKKTSYSIQRQSWSRARISNGPQRLAAVKQAAGYRAEPADRAQLTQALAEGGRRNGASPVVSRGVAVAALTVLGRDAEAKRLMTDRNAGQCLRMAKLNYHQCLAAAGTHYEDVYCLGVHAMTDPGQCVVDAAKAPRSVRRAGL
;
A
#
# COMPACT_ATOMS: atom_id res chain seq x y z
N MET A 1 68.77 -41.34 5.61
CA MET A 1 68.77 -41.36 4.13
C MET A 1 69.32 -40.03 3.64
N ARG A 2 70.27 -40.10 2.69
CA ARG A 2 71.08 -39.01 2.11
C ARG A 2 70.31 -38.35 0.94
N PRO A 3 70.83 -37.34 0.22
CA PRO A 3 70.53 -35.90 0.33
C PRO A 3 70.05 -35.28 -1.02
N ARG A 4 70.02 -33.94 -1.14
CA ARG A 4 70.52 -33.15 -2.32
C ARG A 4 70.23 -31.63 -2.13
N SER A 5 71.24 -30.80 -1.86
CA SER A 5 72.09 -30.03 -2.83
C SER A 5 71.47 -28.64 -3.13
N VAL A 6 71.87 -27.51 -2.53
CA VAL A 6 73.11 -26.68 -2.58
C VAL A 6 73.30 -25.88 -3.89
N ARG A 7 73.68 -24.59 -3.70
CA ARG A 7 74.39 -23.60 -4.56
C ARG A 7 73.51 -22.40 -4.93
N GLY A 8 73.95 -21.14 -4.82
CA GLY A 8 75.24 -20.54 -4.51
C GLY A 8 75.16 -19.02 -4.72
N LEU A 9 76.05 -18.26 -4.07
CA LEU A 9 76.14 -16.79 -4.00
C LEU A 9 76.42 -16.09 -5.35
N ALA A 10 76.03 -14.81 -5.46
CA ALA A 10 76.92 -13.72 -5.89
C ALA A 10 76.36 -12.34 -5.50
N ALA A 11 77.22 -11.48 -4.96
CA ALA A 11 76.99 -10.07 -4.66
C ALA A 11 77.61 -9.18 -5.76
N ALA A 12 77.04 -8.00 -6.03
CA ALA A 12 77.82 -6.81 -6.42
C ALA A 12 76.95 -5.53 -6.38
N VAL A 13 77.56 -4.48 -5.85
CA VAL A 13 77.15 -3.08 -5.68
C VAL A 13 77.33 -2.30 -7.00
N ILE A 14 76.57 -1.20 -7.21
CA ILE A 14 77.04 0.12 -7.71
C ILE A 14 75.85 1.11 -7.78
N ALA A 15 76.15 2.39 -7.55
CA ALA A 15 75.25 3.46 -7.15
C ALA A 15 75.16 4.61 -8.19
N VAL A 16 74.06 5.40 -8.09
CA VAL A 16 73.83 6.82 -8.52
C VAL A 16 73.81 7.07 -10.05
N ILE A 17 72.83 7.78 -10.64
CA ILE A 17 72.71 9.25 -10.80
C ILE A 17 71.25 9.67 -11.15
N LEU A 18 70.88 10.87 -10.70
CA LEU A 18 69.62 11.63 -10.91
C LEU A 18 69.25 11.90 -12.38
N THR A 19 67.97 12.08 -12.67
CA THR A 19 67.46 13.13 -13.56
C THR A 19 65.94 13.26 -13.42
N GLY A 20 65.45 14.47 -13.15
CA GLY A 20 64.03 14.80 -13.16
C GLY A 20 63.58 15.25 -14.54
N CYS A 21 62.28 15.09 -14.82
CA CYS A 21 61.53 15.90 -15.78
C CYS A 21 60.06 15.91 -15.33
N ALA A 22 59.58 17.10 -14.96
CA ALA A 22 58.16 17.37 -14.81
C ALA A 22 57.47 17.22 -16.18
N ALA A 23 56.42 16.41 -16.24
CA ALA A 23 55.55 16.30 -17.40
C ALA A 23 54.14 16.78 -17.02
N SER A 24 53.75 17.87 -17.65
CA SER A 24 52.50 18.63 -17.49
C SER A 24 51.26 17.77 -17.72
N ALA A 25 50.26 17.91 -16.85
CA ALA A 25 48.93 17.31 -17.03
C ALA A 25 48.22 17.90 -18.27
N PRO A 26 47.52 17.10 -19.09
CA PRO A 26 46.67 17.62 -20.16
C PRO A 26 45.43 18.32 -19.60
N PRO A 27 44.90 19.37 -20.28
CA PRO A 27 43.76 20.14 -19.79
C PRO A 27 42.48 19.30 -19.75
N ALA A 28 41.73 19.44 -18.65
CA ALA A 28 40.43 18.81 -18.45
C ALA A 28 39.44 19.23 -19.55
N SER A 29 38.80 18.25 -20.20
CA SER A 29 37.67 18.49 -21.09
C SER A 29 36.50 19.09 -20.31
N PRO A 30 35.75 20.07 -20.86
CA PRO A 30 34.59 20.63 -20.19
C PRO A 30 33.49 19.57 -20.00
N PRO A 31 32.73 19.61 -18.89
CA PRO A 31 31.69 18.63 -18.63
C PRO A 31 30.57 18.78 -19.68
N THR A 32 30.41 17.77 -20.52
CA THR A 32 29.21 17.59 -21.34
C THR A 32 28.03 17.36 -20.42
N ALA A 33 27.16 18.37 -20.31
CA ALA A 33 25.87 18.26 -19.66
C ALA A 33 25.08 17.13 -20.32
N SER A 34 25.03 15.99 -19.65
CA SER A 34 24.17 14.87 -20.05
C SER A 34 22.73 15.27 -19.75
N ALA A 35 22.01 15.72 -20.77
CA ALA A 35 20.55 15.80 -20.70
C ALA A 35 19.99 14.41 -20.33
N PRO A 36 19.00 14.28 -19.42
CA PRO A 36 18.39 12.99 -19.17
C PRO A 36 17.64 12.55 -20.43
N ARG A 37 18.17 11.51 -21.08
CA ARG A 37 17.45 10.75 -22.10
C ARG A 37 16.17 10.20 -21.47
N GLY A 38 15.05 10.36 -22.16
CA GLY A 38 13.75 9.84 -21.74
C GLY A 38 13.83 8.38 -21.34
N GLY A 39 13.50 8.10 -20.09
CA GLY A 39 13.37 6.77 -19.52
C GLY A 39 11.92 6.55 -19.10
N ALA A 40 11.42 5.34 -19.34
CA ALA A 40 10.11 4.84 -18.95
C ALA A 40 9.66 5.38 -17.57
N ALA A 41 8.38 5.74 -17.48
CA ALA A 41 7.70 6.28 -16.30
C ALA A 41 8.24 5.69 -14.98
N GLN A 42 9.24 6.36 -14.39
CA GLN A 42 9.60 6.12 -13.00
C GLN A 42 8.39 6.55 -12.20
N ALA A 43 7.70 5.56 -11.63
CA ALA A 43 6.64 5.75 -10.66
C ALA A 43 7.08 6.86 -9.69
N TYR A 44 6.41 8.00 -9.75
CA TYR A 44 6.66 9.08 -8.80
C TYR A 44 6.22 8.57 -7.42
N VAL A 45 7.19 8.22 -6.57
CA VAL A 45 6.96 7.83 -5.19
C VAL A 45 7.38 8.98 -4.29
N ASP A 46 6.42 9.82 -3.92
CA ASP A 46 6.59 10.70 -2.78
C ASP A 46 6.78 9.84 -1.52
N VAL A 47 7.93 10.01 -0.83
CA VAL A 47 8.31 9.21 0.34
C VAL A 47 7.31 9.36 1.49
N GLY A 48 6.74 10.56 1.67
CA GLY A 48 5.72 10.83 2.68
C GLY A 48 4.39 10.17 2.34
N LEU A 49 3.94 10.28 1.08
CA LEU A 49 2.70 9.66 0.62
C LEU A 49 2.79 8.12 0.59
N ALA A 50 3.97 7.57 0.27
CA ALA A 50 4.25 6.14 0.35
C ALA A 50 4.04 5.61 1.77
N GLY A 51 4.60 6.29 2.79
CA GLY A 51 4.40 5.91 4.18
C GLY A 51 2.94 6.00 4.62
N GLN A 52 2.17 6.96 4.08
CA GLN A 52 0.73 7.08 4.34
C GLN A 52 -0.08 5.94 3.68
N ALA A 53 0.33 5.45 2.51
CA ALA A 53 -0.37 4.37 1.80
C ALA A 53 -0.01 2.96 2.30
N SER A 54 1.20 2.78 2.86
CA SER A 54 1.69 1.48 3.32
C SER A 54 0.75 0.73 4.27
N PRO A 55 0.07 1.36 5.26
CA PRO A 55 -0.90 0.67 6.11
C PRO A 55 -1.99 -0.06 5.33
N PHE A 56 -2.50 0.54 4.26
CA PHE A 56 -3.58 -0.05 3.45
C PHE A 56 -3.07 -1.23 2.62
N GLU A 57 -1.95 -1.06 1.92
CA GLU A 57 -1.37 -2.14 1.13
C GLU A 57 -0.98 -3.32 2.01
N ALA A 58 -0.26 -3.06 3.09
CA ALA A 58 0.29 -4.11 3.94
C ALA A 58 -0.83 -4.89 4.64
N TYR A 59 -1.84 -4.20 5.17
CA TYR A 59 -3.01 -4.87 5.76
C TYR A 59 -3.74 -5.73 4.72
N THR A 60 -4.15 -5.16 3.59
CA THR A 60 -4.95 -5.88 2.59
C THR A 60 -4.19 -7.07 2.00
N ARG A 61 -2.89 -6.93 1.72
CA ARG A 61 -2.02 -8.03 1.28
C ARG A 61 -1.91 -9.13 2.34
N ARG A 62 -1.53 -8.78 3.57
CA ARG A 62 -1.30 -9.77 4.65
C ARG A 62 -2.59 -10.51 5.01
N ALA A 63 -3.71 -9.79 5.14
CA ALA A 63 -4.99 -10.39 5.45
C ALA A 63 -5.50 -11.27 4.29
N ALA A 64 -5.38 -10.84 3.04
CA ALA A 64 -5.75 -11.67 1.89
C ALA A 64 -4.85 -12.90 1.70
N ALA A 65 -3.63 -12.89 2.23
CA ALA A 65 -2.68 -14.01 2.19
C ALA A 65 -2.90 -15.04 3.32
N ILE A 66 -3.92 -14.87 4.17
CA ILE A 66 -4.26 -15.87 5.19
C ILE A 66 -4.67 -17.17 4.50
N ASP A 67 -3.88 -18.22 4.73
CA ASP A 67 -4.17 -19.57 4.23
C ASP A 67 -5.54 -20.04 4.76
N PRO A 68 -6.47 -20.47 3.89
CA PRO A 68 -7.75 -21.02 4.31
C PRO A 68 -7.64 -22.45 4.85
N GLY A 69 -6.48 -23.11 4.81
CA GLY A 69 -6.24 -24.43 5.39
C GLY A 69 -6.06 -24.36 6.91
N PHE A 70 -6.97 -24.96 7.68
CA PHE A 70 -6.87 -25.07 9.14
C PHE A 70 -6.82 -26.55 9.55
N ALA A 71 -5.70 -26.97 10.12
CA ALA A 71 -5.52 -28.35 10.59
C ALA A 71 -5.66 -28.50 12.11
N ASN A 72 -5.37 -27.44 12.87
CA ASN A 72 -5.38 -27.42 14.33
C ASN A 72 -5.43 -25.95 14.83
N PRO A 73 -5.67 -25.70 16.13
CA PRO A 73 -5.86 -24.33 16.64
C PRO A 73 -4.57 -23.51 16.79
N SER A 74 -3.37 -24.10 16.64
CA SER A 74 -2.10 -23.42 16.96
C SER A 74 -1.87 -22.13 16.16
N GLN A 75 -2.30 -22.11 14.91
CA GLN A 75 -2.11 -20.97 14.00
C GLN A 75 -3.26 -19.95 14.05
N LEU A 76 -4.37 -20.28 14.70
CA LEU A 76 -5.59 -19.47 14.67
C LEU A 76 -5.38 -18.11 15.35
N GLY A 77 -4.71 -18.10 16.51
CA GLY A 77 -4.45 -16.87 17.24
C GLY A 77 -3.59 -15.85 16.47
N GLU A 78 -2.67 -16.30 15.62
CA GLU A 78 -1.90 -15.41 14.74
C GLU A 78 -2.77 -14.87 13.60
N ARG A 79 -3.49 -15.75 12.88
CA ARG A 79 -4.36 -15.35 11.77
C ARG A 79 -5.44 -14.35 12.21
N LEU A 80 -6.03 -14.57 13.39
CA LEU A 80 -6.98 -13.63 14.01
C LEU A 80 -6.37 -12.25 14.25
N ARG A 81 -5.12 -12.18 14.74
CA ARG A 81 -4.41 -10.92 14.97
C ARG A 81 -4.00 -10.24 13.66
N THR A 82 -3.56 -11.00 12.66
CA THR A 82 -3.21 -10.48 11.33
C THR A 82 -4.42 -9.80 10.68
N ALA A 83 -5.59 -10.45 10.67
CA ALA A 83 -6.81 -9.85 10.12
C ALA A 83 -7.36 -8.69 10.98
N ALA A 84 -6.99 -8.65 12.27
CA ALA A 84 -7.25 -7.51 13.15
C ALA A 84 -6.28 -6.34 12.97
N GLY A 85 -5.24 -6.46 12.14
CA GLY A 85 -4.09 -5.55 12.16
C GLY A 85 -4.41 -4.08 11.83
N TYR A 86 -5.56 -3.78 11.24
CA TYR A 86 -5.91 -2.41 10.88
C TYR A 86 -6.54 -1.62 12.05
N GLU A 87 -6.25 -0.31 12.07
CA GLU A 87 -7.02 0.70 12.80
C GLU A 87 -7.94 1.42 11.80
N PRO A 88 -9.27 1.51 12.03
CA PRO A 88 -10.22 2.03 11.04
C PRO A 88 -9.87 3.40 10.45
N LYS A 89 -9.51 4.40 11.27
CA LYS A 89 -9.21 5.76 10.80
C LYS A 89 -7.90 5.81 10.01
N GLN A 90 -6.88 5.10 10.48
CA GLN A 90 -5.62 4.95 9.76
C GLN A 90 -5.84 4.26 8.41
N LEU A 91 -6.61 3.17 8.36
CA LEU A 91 -6.87 2.43 7.13
C LEU A 91 -7.67 3.26 6.12
N GLU A 92 -8.65 4.03 6.57
CA GLU A 92 -9.40 5.00 5.76
C GLU A 92 -8.46 6.01 5.09
N SER A 93 -7.62 6.68 5.88
CA SER A 93 -6.65 7.64 5.33
C SER A 93 -5.64 6.98 4.39
N ALA A 94 -5.14 5.80 4.74
CA ALA A 94 -4.17 5.07 3.94
C ALA A 94 -4.75 4.58 2.60
N MET A 95 -6.04 4.25 2.57
CA MET A 95 -6.74 3.90 1.32
C MET A 95 -6.77 5.10 0.35
N ILE A 96 -7.00 6.31 0.84
CA ILE A 96 -6.96 7.54 0.03
C ILE A 96 -5.54 7.82 -0.46
N ALA A 97 -4.52 7.65 0.38
CA ALA A 97 -3.11 7.77 -0.04
C ALA A 97 -2.75 6.73 -1.11
N TYR A 98 -3.22 5.49 -0.96
CA TYR A 98 -3.00 4.44 -1.95
C TYR A 98 -3.66 4.76 -3.30
N ALA A 99 -4.89 5.30 -3.29
CA ALA A 99 -5.55 5.83 -4.47
C ALA A 99 -4.75 6.97 -5.12
N ALA A 100 -4.18 7.87 -4.32
CA ALA A 100 -3.34 8.97 -4.80
C ALA A 100 -2.05 8.45 -5.47
N LEU A 101 -1.33 7.50 -4.88
CA LEU A 101 -0.16 6.89 -5.50
C LEU A 101 -0.49 6.19 -6.82
N ALA A 102 -1.65 5.53 -6.88
CA ALA A 102 -2.11 4.91 -8.11
C ALA A 102 -2.47 5.95 -9.19
N ALA A 103 -3.05 7.09 -8.82
CA ALA A 103 -3.33 8.21 -9.72
C ALA A 103 -2.04 8.86 -10.26
N LEU A 104 -0.99 8.96 -9.43
CA LEU A 104 0.32 9.50 -9.80
C LEU A 104 1.06 8.68 -10.86
N GLN A 105 0.59 7.46 -11.15
CA GLN A 105 1.10 6.64 -12.25
C GLN A 105 0.55 7.04 -13.63
N GLU A 106 -0.38 8.01 -13.71
CA GLU A 106 -0.88 8.52 -14.99
C GLU A 106 -0.04 9.74 -15.44
N PRO A 107 0.88 9.57 -16.42
CA PRO A 107 1.86 10.60 -16.76
C PRO A 107 1.21 11.88 -17.31
N ARG A 108 0.13 11.75 -18.09
CA ARG A 108 -0.58 12.90 -18.66
C ARG A 108 -1.16 13.79 -17.57
N PHE A 109 -1.67 13.18 -16.50
CA PHE A 109 -2.19 13.88 -15.33
C PHE A 109 -1.09 14.66 -14.61
N VAL A 110 0.01 14.00 -14.26
CA VAL A 110 1.15 14.62 -13.58
C VAL A 110 1.74 15.78 -14.40
N GLN A 111 1.90 15.59 -15.72
CA GLN A 111 2.42 16.62 -16.61
C GLN A 111 1.49 17.84 -16.70
N ALA A 112 0.17 17.62 -16.73
CA ALA A 112 -0.81 18.70 -16.76
C ALA A 112 -0.72 19.58 -15.52
N ILE A 113 -0.62 18.97 -14.33
CA ILE A 113 -0.48 19.70 -13.06
C ILE A 113 0.82 20.50 -13.04
N ARG A 114 1.96 19.89 -13.43
CA ARG A 114 3.26 20.58 -13.49
C ARG A 114 3.23 21.78 -14.44
N THR A 115 2.58 21.61 -15.59
CA THR A 115 2.41 22.70 -16.58
C THR A 115 1.56 23.84 -16.05
N GLN A 116 0.50 23.53 -15.32
CA GLN A 116 -0.33 24.56 -14.71
C GLN A 116 0.41 25.29 -13.58
N ALA A 117 1.23 24.57 -12.81
CA ALA A 117 2.07 25.15 -11.78
C ALA A 117 3.13 26.10 -12.36
N SER A 118 3.81 25.72 -13.44
CA SER A 118 4.84 26.55 -14.08
C SER A 118 4.27 27.83 -14.71
N LYS A 119 2.99 27.84 -15.08
CA LYS A 119 2.26 29.03 -15.57
C LYS A 119 1.69 29.92 -14.46
N GLY A 120 2.02 29.64 -13.18
CA GLY A 120 1.54 30.42 -12.03
C GLY A 120 0.16 30.03 -11.50
N GLY A 121 -0.56 29.12 -12.17
CA GLY A 121 -1.92 28.69 -11.80
C GLY A 121 -2.00 27.65 -10.66
N GLY A 122 -0.86 27.25 -10.09
CA GLY A 122 -0.80 26.19 -9.07
C GLY A 122 -1.52 26.53 -7.76
N ARG A 123 -1.46 27.79 -7.31
CA ARG A 123 -2.15 28.22 -6.07
C ARG A 123 -3.66 28.17 -6.20
N ASP A 124 -4.19 28.62 -7.34
CA ASP A 124 -5.62 28.61 -7.63
C ASP A 124 -6.13 27.19 -7.80
N LEU A 125 -5.37 26.35 -8.51
CA LEU A 125 -5.67 24.94 -8.64
C LEU A 125 -5.75 24.25 -7.27
N ALA A 126 -4.76 24.47 -6.41
CA ALA A 126 -4.75 23.86 -5.08
C ALA A 126 -5.96 24.28 -4.22
N ARG A 127 -6.35 25.57 -4.26
CA ARG A 127 -7.55 26.04 -3.56
C ARG A 127 -8.82 25.35 -4.08
N ARG A 128 -8.96 25.27 -5.40
CA ARG A 128 -10.09 24.59 -6.04
C ARG A 128 -10.16 23.11 -5.63
N LEU A 129 -9.06 22.38 -5.72
CA LEU A 129 -8.99 20.97 -5.36
C LEU A 129 -9.29 20.70 -3.87
N ALA A 130 -8.87 21.60 -2.99
CA ALA A 130 -9.14 21.48 -1.56
C ALA A 130 -10.63 21.69 -1.22
N GLN A 131 -11.36 22.44 -2.05
CA GLN A 131 -12.80 22.70 -1.89
C GLN A 131 -13.66 21.66 -2.61
N ASP A 132 -13.21 21.24 -3.79
CA ASP A 132 -13.90 20.32 -4.70
C ASP A 132 -12.91 19.29 -5.26
N PRO A 133 -12.82 18.10 -4.63
CA PRO A 133 -11.95 17.03 -5.12
C PRO A 133 -12.31 16.52 -6.52
N ASP A 134 -13.57 16.64 -6.95
CA ASP A 134 -14.00 16.17 -8.27
C ASP A 134 -13.41 17.03 -9.40
N ALA A 135 -13.00 18.27 -9.09
CA ALA A 135 -12.27 19.13 -10.03
C ALA A 135 -10.97 18.48 -10.55
N ALA A 136 -10.37 17.54 -9.81
CA ALA A 136 -9.19 16.81 -10.25
C ALA A 136 -9.47 15.92 -11.48
N LEU A 137 -10.70 15.43 -11.62
CA LEU A 137 -11.13 14.56 -12.73
C LEU A 137 -11.19 15.31 -14.06
N ALA A 138 -11.49 16.60 -14.01
CA ALA A 138 -11.59 17.48 -15.17
C ALA A 138 -10.21 17.93 -15.71
N LEU A 139 -9.13 17.71 -14.97
CA LEU A 139 -7.78 17.99 -15.45
C LEU A 139 -7.42 17.06 -16.62
N PRO A 140 -6.54 17.48 -17.54
CA PRO A 140 -6.05 16.57 -18.58
C PRO A 140 -5.44 15.31 -17.94
N GLY A 141 -5.96 14.13 -18.28
CA GLY A 141 -5.56 12.87 -17.66
C GLY A 141 -6.24 12.55 -16.31
N GLY A 142 -7.12 13.41 -15.79
CA GLY A 142 -7.80 13.23 -14.51
C GLY A 142 -8.69 11.98 -14.47
N SER A 143 -9.61 11.82 -15.43
CA SER A 143 -10.43 10.60 -15.54
C SER A 143 -9.60 9.33 -15.70
N ALA A 144 -8.44 9.45 -16.36
CA ALA A 144 -7.52 8.34 -16.56
C ALA A 144 -6.82 7.93 -15.26
N ALA A 145 -6.34 8.93 -14.50
CA ALA A 145 -5.77 8.75 -13.17
C ALA A 145 -6.79 8.16 -12.19
N ALA A 146 -8.04 8.63 -12.25
CA ALA A 146 -9.15 8.11 -11.46
C ALA A 146 -9.45 6.64 -11.78
N ALA A 147 -9.50 6.28 -13.07
CA ALA A 147 -9.74 4.90 -13.46
C ALA A 147 -8.65 3.95 -12.96
N ARG A 148 -7.39 4.42 -12.93
CA ARG A 148 -6.26 3.66 -12.38
C ARG A 148 -6.34 3.55 -10.85
N ALA A 149 -6.64 4.66 -10.17
CA ALA A 149 -6.83 4.68 -8.73
C ALA A 149 -7.97 3.75 -8.28
N ASN A 150 -9.11 3.80 -8.97
CA ASN A 150 -10.25 2.94 -8.73
C ASN A 150 -9.86 1.45 -8.88
N ALA A 151 -9.21 1.10 -9.99
CA ALA A 151 -8.77 -0.28 -10.23
C ALA A 151 -7.83 -0.79 -9.13
N ALA A 152 -6.87 0.05 -8.70
CA ALA A 152 -5.91 -0.32 -7.67
C ALA A 152 -6.57 -0.59 -6.31
N VAL A 153 -7.48 0.30 -5.87
CA VAL A 153 -8.21 0.13 -4.60
C VAL A 153 -9.15 -1.07 -4.67
N ALA A 154 -9.93 -1.18 -5.75
CA ALA A 154 -10.90 -2.26 -5.93
C ALA A 154 -10.24 -3.64 -5.91
N ARG A 155 -9.08 -3.82 -6.59
CA ARG A 155 -8.35 -5.10 -6.57
C ARG A 155 -8.00 -5.55 -5.16
N ARG A 156 -7.54 -4.63 -4.30
CA ARG A 156 -7.18 -4.95 -2.91
C ARG A 156 -8.40 -5.34 -2.09
N GLY A 157 -9.50 -4.62 -2.24
CA GLY A 157 -10.77 -4.95 -1.59
C GLY A 157 -11.34 -6.29 -2.04
N GLU A 158 -11.34 -6.55 -3.35
CA GLU A 158 -11.83 -7.81 -3.93
C GLU A 158 -10.98 -9.00 -3.50
N ALA A 159 -9.65 -8.88 -3.52
CA ALA A 159 -8.75 -9.93 -3.05
C ALA A 159 -9.02 -10.29 -1.57
N LEU A 160 -9.16 -9.28 -0.71
CA LEU A 160 -9.46 -9.48 0.70
C LEU A 160 -10.85 -10.11 0.91
N ALA A 161 -11.86 -9.62 0.19
CA ALA A 161 -13.23 -10.14 0.31
C ALA A 161 -13.33 -11.59 -0.15
N ASN A 162 -12.68 -11.92 -1.27
CA ASN A 162 -12.65 -13.27 -1.83
C ASN A 162 -11.89 -14.24 -0.93
N ALA A 163 -10.75 -13.84 -0.38
CA ALA A 163 -10.02 -14.63 0.62
C ALA A 163 -10.90 -14.91 1.86
N GLY A 164 -11.61 -13.88 2.34
CA GLY A 164 -12.54 -14.03 3.47
C GLY A 164 -13.67 -15.02 3.18
N ALA A 165 -14.21 -15.01 1.96
CA ALA A 165 -15.22 -15.96 1.53
C ALA A 165 -14.69 -17.41 1.51
N GLN A 166 -13.43 -17.63 1.14
CA GLN A 166 -12.80 -18.95 1.22
C GLN A 166 -12.60 -19.40 2.67
N VAL A 167 -12.11 -18.53 3.56
CA VAL A 167 -11.97 -18.83 5.00
C VAL A 167 -13.32 -19.14 5.63
N LYS A 168 -14.36 -18.37 5.30
CA LYS A 168 -15.75 -18.65 5.71
C LYS A 168 -16.18 -20.04 5.24
N LYS A 169 -15.95 -20.39 3.96
CA LYS A 169 -16.27 -21.72 3.45
C LYS A 169 -15.53 -22.82 4.23
N THR A 170 -14.26 -22.61 4.57
CA THR A 170 -13.51 -23.57 5.40
C THR A 170 -14.16 -23.74 6.77
N SER A 171 -14.65 -22.67 7.41
CA SER A 171 -15.29 -22.79 8.74
C SER A 171 -16.41 -23.84 8.76
N TYR A 172 -17.26 -23.88 7.72
CA TYR A 172 -18.31 -24.88 7.57
C TYR A 172 -17.78 -26.28 7.28
N SER A 173 -16.68 -26.40 6.55
CA SER A 173 -16.05 -27.70 6.26
C SER A 173 -15.42 -28.32 7.51
N ILE A 174 -14.75 -27.51 8.33
CA ILE A 174 -14.03 -27.98 9.52
C ILE A 174 -14.95 -28.21 10.72
N GLN A 175 -16.18 -27.70 10.73
CA GLN A 175 -17.12 -27.85 11.88
C GLN A 175 -17.41 -29.31 12.26
N ARG A 176 -17.11 -30.27 11.37
CA ARG A 176 -17.24 -31.71 11.63
C ARG A 176 -16.04 -32.32 12.36
N GLN A 177 -14.90 -31.62 12.39
CA GLN A 177 -13.67 -32.08 13.02
C GLN A 177 -13.77 -31.95 14.55
N SER A 178 -13.13 -32.86 15.29
CA SER A 178 -13.19 -32.88 16.76
C SER A 178 -12.49 -31.66 17.38
N TRP A 179 -11.29 -31.33 16.89
CA TRP A 179 -10.52 -30.20 17.41
C TRP A 179 -11.23 -28.86 17.19
N SER A 180 -11.98 -28.70 16.10
CA SER A 180 -12.60 -27.42 15.75
C SER A 180 -13.86 -27.14 16.59
N ARG A 181 -14.53 -28.20 17.06
CA ARG A 181 -15.66 -28.15 17.99
C ARG A 181 -15.23 -28.04 19.45
N ALA A 182 -13.94 -28.21 19.74
CA ALA A 182 -13.44 -28.05 21.10
C ALA A 182 -13.77 -26.65 21.62
N ARG A 183 -14.17 -26.58 22.89
CA ARG A 183 -14.49 -25.33 23.55
C ARG A 183 -13.23 -24.49 23.70
N ILE A 184 -13.35 -23.21 23.40
CA ILE A 184 -12.30 -22.25 23.69
C ILE A 184 -12.26 -22.02 25.20
N SER A 185 -11.12 -22.31 25.83
CA SER A 185 -10.92 -22.09 27.27
C SER A 185 -10.40 -20.68 27.62
N ASN A 186 -9.80 -19.96 26.66
CA ASN A 186 -9.14 -18.67 26.86
C ASN A 186 -9.77 -17.53 26.02
N GLY A 187 -11.10 -17.57 25.82
CA GLY A 187 -11.83 -16.60 24.97
C GLY A 187 -11.55 -15.13 25.29
N PRO A 188 -11.65 -14.69 26.56
CA PRO A 188 -11.33 -13.31 26.94
C PRO A 188 -9.89 -12.89 26.60
N GLN A 189 -8.90 -13.74 26.89
CA GLN A 189 -7.49 -13.46 26.62
C GLN A 189 -7.21 -13.39 25.12
N ARG A 190 -7.78 -14.30 24.33
CA ARG A 190 -7.71 -14.26 22.87
C ARG A 190 -8.29 -12.96 22.32
N LEU A 191 -9.50 -12.56 22.77
CA LEU A 191 -10.13 -11.33 22.33
C LEU A 191 -9.30 -10.09 22.70
N ALA A 192 -8.72 -10.06 23.89
CA ALA A 192 -7.81 -8.99 24.31
C ALA A 192 -6.59 -8.90 23.38
N ALA A 193 -5.95 -10.03 23.04
CA ALA A 193 -4.82 -10.07 22.11
C ALA A 193 -5.20 -9.59 20.70
N VAL A 194 -6.40 -9.93 20.21
CA VAL A 194 -6.93 -9.44 18.93
C VAL A 194 -7.12 -7.93 18.94
N LYS A 195 -7.69 -7.37 20.02
CA LYS A 195 -7.88 -5.92 20.17
C LYS A 195 -6.54 -5.17 20.20
N GLN A 196 -5.52 -5.73 20.86
CA GLN A 196 -4.18 -5.17 20.96
C GLN A 196 -3.37 -5.25 19.66
N ALA A 197 -3.77 -6.08 18.69
CA ALA A 197 -3.08 -6.22 17.41
C ALA A 197 -3.35 -5.08 16.43
N ALA A 198 -4.30 -4.19 16.72
CA ALA A 198 -4.66 -3.09 15.84
C ALA A 198 -3.51 -2.07 15.70
N GLY A 199 -3.27 -1.64 14.46
CA GLY A 199 -2.31 -0.59 14.12
C GLY A 199 -1.23 -1.08 13.16
N TYR A 200 -0.85 -0.22 12.23
CA TYR A 200 0.23 -0.51 11.30
C TYR A 200 1.59 -0.60 11.99
N ARG A 201 2.33 -1.67 11.66
CA ARG A 201 3.75 -1.84 11.98
C ARG A 201 4.49 -2.01 10.66
N ALA A 202 5.43 -1.12 10.40
CA ALA A 202 6.21 -1.13 9.17
C ALA A 202 7.18 -2.30 9.15
N GLU A 203 7.20 -3.03 8.04
CA GLU A 203 8.20 -4.06 7.76
C GLU A 203 9.12 -3.61 6.61
N PRO A 204 10.39 -4.03 6.57
CA PRO A 204 11.32 -3.64 5.51
C PRO A 204 10.81 -3.94 4.08
N ALA A 205 10.04 -5.01 3.92
CA ALA A 205 9.49 -5.42 2.63
C ALA A 205 8.31 -4.55 2.14
N ASP A 206 7.64 -3.79 3.02
CA ASP A 206 6.38 -3.10 2.70
C ASP A 206 6.54 -2.09 1.57
N ARG A 207 7.69 -1.41 1.48
CA ARG A 207 7.92 -0.42 0.42
C ARG A 207 8.05 -1.07 -0.96
N ALA A 208 8.73 -2.22 -1.04
CA ALA A 208 8.87 -2.97 -2.28
C ALA A 208 7.51 -3.54 -2.73
N GLN A 209 6.75 -4.12 -1.79
CA GLN A 209 5.42 -4.65 -2.04
C GLN A 209 4.44 -3.57 -2.50
N LEU A 210 4.46 -2.39 -1.87
CA LEU A 210 3.67 -1.24 -2.30
C LEU A 210 3.99 -0.83 -3.75
N THR A 211 5.27 -0.77 -4.10
CA THR A 211 5.69 -0.41 -5.46
C THR A 211 5.20 -1.44 -6.48
N GLN A 212 5.35 -2.73 -6.17
CA GLN A 212 4.88 -3.82 -7.02
C GLN A 212 3.35 -3.76 -7.22
N ALA A 213 2.60 -3.51 -6.16
CA ALA A 213 1.14 -3.39 -6.20
C ALA A 213 0.65 -2.29 -7.15
N LEU A 214 1.32 -1.14 -7.12
CA LEU A 214 0.98 0.02 -7.96
C LEU A 214 1.38 -0.20 -9.43
N ALA A 215 2.35 -1.08 -9.68
CA ALA A 215 2.81 -1.45 -11.02
C ALA A 215 1.84 -2.41 -11.75
N GLU A 216 1.01 -3.16 -11.04
CA GLU A 216 -0.01 -4.08 -11.63
C GLU A 216 -0.97 -3.38 -12.63
N GLY A 217 -1.10 -2.05 -12.56
CA GLY A 217 -1.84 -1.27 -13.55
C GLY A 217 -3.35 -1.48 -13.48
N GLY A 218 -4.00 -1.61 -14.65
CA GLY A 218 -5.45 -1.74 -14.77
C GLY A 218 -6.23 -0.42 -14.71
N ARG A 219 -7.48 -0.46 -15.18
CA ARG A 219 -8.39 0.70 -15.24
C ARG A 219 -9.81 0.23 -14.96
N ARG A 220 -10.51 0.97 -14.11
CA ARG A 220 -11.90 0.71 -13.74
C ARG A 220 -12.65 2.03 -13.72
N ASN A 221 -13.70 2.12 -14.54
CA ASN A 221 -14.50 3.33 -14.61
C ASN A 221 -15.32 3.51 -13.32
N GLY A 222 -15.58 4.78 -12.98
CA GLY A 222 -16.32 5.19 -11.79
C GLY A 222 -15.48 6.10 -10.91
N ALA A 223 -16.08 7.21 -10.48
CA ALA A 223 -15.49 8.11 -9.49
C ALA A 223 -16.30 7.98 -8.20
N SER A 224 -15.71 7.38 -7.18
CA SER A 224 -16.22 7.42 -5.82
C SER A 224 -15.62 8.61 -5.07
N PRO A 225 -16.21 9.06 -3.94
CA PRO A 225 -15.60 10.09 -3.12
C PRO A 225 -14.16 9.79 -2.69
N VAL A 226 -13.83 8.53 -2.41
CA VAL A 226 -12.45 8.10 -2.08
C VAL A 226 -11.52 8.23 -3.28
N VAL A 227 -11.97 7.83 -4.47
CA VAL A 227 -11.18 7.96 -5.70
C VAL A 227 -10.96 9.44 -6.05
N SER A 228 -12.00 10.26 -6.02
CA SER A 228 -11.89 11.71 -6.28
C SER A 228 -10.95 12.39 -5.29
N ARG A 229 -11.08 12.08 -3.98
CA ARG A 229 -10.15 12.55 -2.95
C ARG A 229 -8.72 12.09 -3.21
N GLY A 230 -8.51 10.83 -3.58
CA GLY A 230 -7.19 10.30 -3.92
C GLY A 230 -6.55 11.03 -5.12
N VAL A 231 -7.31 11.27 -6.19
CA VAL A 231 -6.82 11.99 -7.38
C VAL A 231 -6.53 13.46 -7.04
N ALA A 232 -7.36 14.10 -6.22
CA ALA A 232 -7.11 15.46 -5.73
C ALA A 232 -5.86 15.53 -4.82
N VAL A 233 -5.69 14.56 -3.91
CA VAL A 233 -4.49 14.41 -3.07
C VAL A 233 -3.25 14.26 -3.96
N ALA A 234 -3.30 13.41 -4.98
CA ALA A 234 -2.21 13.26 -5.94
C ALA A 234 -1.82 14.60 -6.60
N ALA A 235 -2.80 15.38 -7.04
CA ALA A 235 -2.55 16.69 -7.61
C ALA A 235 -1.94 17.67 -6.60
N LEU A 236 -2.47 17.71 -5.38
CA LEU A 236 -1.96 18.56 -4.30
C LEU A 236 -0.53 18.18 -3.90
N THR A 237 -0.20 16.89 -3.89
CA THR A 237 1.16 16.39 -3.67
C THR A 237 2.11 16.88 -4.77
N VAL A 238 1.74 16.80 -6.05
CA VAL A 238 2.56 17.33 -7.15
C VAL A 238 2.77 18.85 -7.04
N LEU A 239 1.80 19.56 -6.46
CA LEU A 239 1.88 21.01 -6.21
C LEU A 239 2.64 21.38 -4.92
N GLY A 240 3.08 20.42 -4.11
CA GLY A 240 3.70 20.66 -2.80
C GLY A 240 2.75 21.26 -1.75
N ARG A 241 1.47 20.87 -1.80
CA ARG A 241 0.38 21.42 -0.98
C ARG A 241 -0.10 20.42 0.06
N ASP A 242 0.80 20.05 0.96
CA ASP A 242 0.59 18.98 1.95
C ASP A 242 -0.54 19.28 2.94
N ALA A 243 -0.69 20.55 3.35
CA ALA A 243 -1.74 20.96 4.26
C ALA A 243 -3.14 20.80 3.62
N GLU A 244 -3.27 21.16 2.35
CA GLU A 244 -4.46 20.91 1.55
C GLU A 244 -4.72 19.41 1.39
N ALA A 245 -3.68 18.64 1.01
CA ALA A 245 -3.79 17.20 0.79
C ALA A 245 -4.28 16.49 2.05
N LYS A 246 -3.72 16.83 3.22
CA LYS A 246 -4.09 16.23 4.51
C LYS A 246 -5.58 16.40 4.85
N ARG A 247 -6.22 17.49 4.43
CA ARG A 247 -7.67 17.72 4.66
C ARG A 247 -8.57 16.81 3.83
N LEU A 248 -8.04 16.21 2.76
CA LEU A 248 -8.80 15.32 1.89
C LEU A 248 -8.70 13.84 2.29
N MET A 249 -7.87 13.50 3.28
CA MET A 249 -7.54 12.14 3.72
C MET A 249 -8.62 11.46 4.59
N THR A 250 -9.86 11.90 4.50
CA THR A 250 -11.00 11.32 5.24
C THR A 250 -12.21 11.18 4.34
N ASP A 251 -12.91 10.06 4.43
CA ASP A 251 -14.22 9.78 3.87
C ASP A 251 -15.14 9.14 4.93
N ARG A 252 -16.19 9.87 5.33
CA ARG A 252 -17.09 9.46 6.42
C ARG A 252 -17.70 8.08 6.22
N ASN A 253 -18.07 7.73 4.99
CA ASN A 253 -18.75 6.48 4.68
C ASN A 253 -17.80 5.29 4.75
N ALA A 254 -16.63 5.40 4.13
CA ALA A 254 -15.58 4.40 4.23
C ALA A 254 -15.13 4.19 5.68
N GLY A 255 -14.88 5.28 6.41
CA GLY A 255 -14.49 5.23 7.82
C GLY A 255 -15.57 4.55 8.69
N GLN A 256 -16.85 4.84 8.45
CA GLN A 256 -17.95 4.21 9.19
C GLN A 256 -18.05 2.72 8.89
N CYS A 257 -17.92 2.32 7.62
CA CYS A 257 -17.94 0.92 7.23
C CYS A 257 -16.83 0.13 7.93
N LEU A 258 -15.59 0.65 7.89
CA LEU A 258 -14.43 0.01 8.53
C LEU A 258 -14.58 -0.09 10.06
N ARG A 259 -15.15 0.94 10.72
CA ARG A 259 -15.46 0.88 12.16
C ARG A 259 -16.48 -0.21 12.49
N MET A 260 -17.52 -0.35 11.67
CA MET A 260 -18.54 -1.38 11.85
C MET A 260 -17.98 -2.79 11.62
N ALA A 261 -17.18 -2.98 10.57
CA ALA A 261 -16.49 -4.25 10.33
C ALA A 261 -15.63 -4.68 11.53
N LYS A 262 -14.84 -3.74 12.08
CA LYS A 262 -14.02 -3.98 13.27
C LYS A 262 -14.86 -4.34 14.50
N LEU A 263 -15.98 -3.64 14.71
CA LEU A 263 -16.89 -3.90 15.81
C LEU A 263 -17.53 -5.28 15.69
N ASN A 264 -18.06 -5.64 14.52
CA ASN A 264 -18.67 -6.93 14.26
C ASN A 264 -17.68 -8.07 14.51
N TYR A 265 -16.41 -7.88 14.12
CA TYR A 265 -15.38 -8.87 14.37
C TYR A 265 -15.14 -9.12 15.86
N HIS A 266 -15.02 -8.04 16.65
CA HIS A 266 -14.86 -8.17 18.10
C HIS A 266 -16.08 -8.79 18.78
N GLN A 267 -17.30 -8.46 18.33
CA GLN A 267 -18.53 -9.03 18.89
C GLN A 267 -18.66 -10.53 18.56
N CYS A 268 -18.36 -10.92 17.31
CA CYS A 268 -18.37 -12.31 16.91
C CYS A 268 -17.37 -13.13 17.74
N LEU A 269 -16.13 -12.65 17.91
CA LEU A 269 -15.13 -13.34 18.73
C LEU A 269 -15.44 -13.38 20.23
N ALA A 270 -16.22 -12.41 20.73
CA ALA A 270 -16.70 -12.42 22.11
C ALA A 270 -17.78 -13.50 22.33
N ALA A 271 -18.59 -13.77 21.31
CA ALA A 271 -19.64 -14.78 21.34
C ALA A 271 -19.16 -16.20 20.95
N ALA A 272 -18.05 -16.30 20.21
CA ALA A 272 -17.49 -17.58 19.74
C ALA A 272 -17.09 -18.49 20.91
N GLY A 273 -17.74 -19.65 20.99
CA GLY A 273 -17.51 -20.71 21.96
C GLY A 273 -16.68 -21.89 21.45
N THR A 274 -16.55 -22.06 20.12
CA THR A 274 -15.69 -23.09 19.49
C THR A 274 -14.71 -22.53 18.44
N HIS A 275 -13.69 -23.31 18.08
CA HIS A 275 -12.66 -22.85 17.13
C HIS A 275 -13.17 -22.68 15.69
N TYR A 276 -14.17 -23.44 15.24
CA TYR A 276 -14.74 -23.19 13.91
C TYR A 276 -15.49 -21.85 13.84
N GLU A 277 -16.05 -21.39 14.97
CA GLU A 277 -16.68 -20.06 15.07
C GLU A 277 -15.64 -18.94 14.98
N ASP A 278 -14.46 -19.11 15.59
CA ASP A 278 -13.33 -18.18 15.39
C ASP A 278 -12.94 -18.08 13.90
N VAL A 279 -12.90 -19.19 13.18
CA VAL A 279 -12.61 -19.21 11.73
C VAL A 279 -13.74 -18.55 10.93
N TYR A 280 -14.98 -18.72 11.35
CA TYR A 280 -16.12 -18.01 10.77
C TYR A 280 -15.99 -16.48 10.99
N CYS A 281 -15.73 -16.04 12.21
CA CYS A 281 -15.55 -14.63 12.55
C CYS A 281 -14.39 -14.00 11.76
N LEU A 282 -13.29 -14.74 11.60
CA LEU A 282 -12.15 -14.36 10.78
C LEU A 282 -12.56 -14.13 9.32
N GLY A 283 -13.19 -15.13 8.70
CA GLY A 283 -13.58 -15.06 7.29
C GLY A 283 -14.60 -13.97 7.01
N VAL A 284 -15.65 -13.84 7.84
CA VAL A 284 -16.72 -12.87 7.62
C VAL A 284 -16.29 -11.47 8.03
N HIS A 285 -16.01 -11.25 9.32
CA HIS A 285 -15.95 -9.89 9.86
C HIS A 285 -14.55 -9.28 9.83
N ALA A 286 -13.49 -10.10 9.82
CA ALA A 286 -12.13 -9.58 9.75
C ALA A 286 -11.58 -9.49 8.32
N MET A 287 -12.22 -10.17 7.35
CA MET A 287 -11.77 -10.24 5.96
C MET A 287 -12.86 -9.79 4.99
N THR A 288 -14.00 -10.49 4.90
CA THR A 288 -15.06 -10.13 3.93
C THR A 288 -15.63 -8.74 4.16
N ASP A 289 -16.03 -8.39 5.39
CA ASP A 289 -16.58 -7.08 5.72
C ASP A 289 -15.63 -5.91 5.37
N PRO A 290 -14.37 -5.86 5.84
CA PRO A 290 -13.45 -4.77 5.48
C PRO A 290 -13.09 -4.81 3.98
N GLY A 291 -12.98 -5.98 3.36
CA GLY A 291 -12.82 -6.09 1.91
C GLY A 291 -13.97 -5.45 1.15
N GLN A 292 -15.21 -5.72 1.57
CA GLN A 292 -16.41 -5.12 0.97
C GLN A 292 -16.47 -3.61 1.21
N CYS A 293 -16.08 -3.13 2.39
CA CYS A 293 -15.95 -1.69 2.65
C CYS A 293 -15.01 -1.01 1.66
N VAL A 294 -13.87 -1.64 1.34
CA VAL A 294 -12.90 -1.11 0.36
C VAL A 294 -13.49 -1.13 -1.05
N VAL A 295 -14.17 -2.21 -1.43
CA VAL A 295 -14.85 -2.30 -2.74
C VAL A 295 -15.93 -1.24 -2.89
N ASP A 296 -16.75 -1.03 -1.85
CA ASP A 296 -17.82 -0.03 -1.87
C ASP A 296 -17.28 1.39 -1.86
N ALA A 297 -16.17 1.62 -1.16
CA ALA A 297 -15.42 2.86 -1.22
C ALA A 297 -14.88 3.18 -2.63
N ALA A 298 -14.69 2.17 -3.50
CA ALA A 298 -14.27 2.35 -4.90
C ALA A 298 -15.45 2.42 -5.89
N LYS A 299 -16.69 2.18 -5.45
CA LYS A 299 -17.88 2.26 -6.32
C LYS A 299 -18.37 3.70 -6.44
N ALA A 300 -18.79 4.09 -7.64
CA ALA A 300 -19.54 5.32 -7.82
C ALA A 300 -20.82 5.27 -6.97
N PRO A 301 -21.22 6.37 -6.32
CA PRO A 301 -22.47 6.41 -5.59
C PRO A 301 -23.62 6.06 -6.54
N ARG A 302 -24.53 5.19 -6.10
CA ARG A 302 -25.74 4.87 -6.88
C ARG A 302 -26.50 6.18 -7.06
N SER A 303 -26.81 6.55 -8.30
CA SER A 303 -27.72 7.66 -8.54
C SER A 303 -29.06 7.30 -7.90
N VAL A 304 -29.42 7.99 -6.83
CA VAL A 304 -30.79 7.97 -6.35
C VAL A 304 -31.57 8.73 -7.41
N ARG A 305 -32.18 8.00 -8.36
CA ARG A 305 -33.27 8.57 -9.15
C ARG A 305 -34.27 9.07 -8.11
N ARG A 306 -34.39 10.40 -7.96
CA ARG A 306 -35.53 10.99 -7.27
C ARG A 306 -36.74 10.45 -8.01
N ALA A 307 -37.50 9.57 -7.37
CA ALA A 307 -38.85 9.29 -7.82
C ALA A 307 -39.54 10.66 -7.86
N GLY A 308 -40.00 11.06 -9.05
CA GLY A 308 -40.76 12.30 -9.22
C GLY A 308 -41.94 12.26 -8.25
N LEU A 309 -42.10 13.35 -7.51
CA LEU A 309 -43.35 13.70 -6.85
C LEU A 309 -44.43 13.94 -7.92
#